data_AF-A0A2W1F503-F1
#
_entry.id   AF-A0A2W1F503-F1
#
_cell.length_a   1.000
_cell.length_b   1.000
_cell.length_c   1.000
_cell.angle_alpha   90.00
_cell.angle_beta   90.00
_cell.angle_gamma   90.00
#
_symmetry.space_group_name_H-M   'P 1'
#
loop_
_entity.id
_entity.type
_entity.pdbx_description
1 polymer ?
#
loop_
_entity_poly.entity_id
_entity_poly.type
_entity_poly.pdbx_seq_one_letter_code
_entity_poly.pdbx_strand_id
1 'polypeptide(L)'
;MTKFFNDMKTMNLTVLFEQQGLCTIPHIYSVLYQRTRTFAATVRSLVDRAPAMWAEAACLLVDWSVHVLRRREFGLERFLPSQRESLYWTLDDALLRICVDQWDPPKPTKSGTSSPSPSKANPWDTASAPIALSLSKAQELLPLWGEQELEHWGWDGAKAEWFEAGWFRRSRDFLRDSTRIHEIWRTMSRWGEGQLPAELANVIVEDVASFEDLPMGDLRAMYFPGKK
;
A
#
# COMPACT_ATOMS: atom_id res chain seq x y z
N MET A 1 -39.94 -42.95 -5.23
CA MET A 1 -39.74 -42.13 -6.46
C MET A 1 -40.04 -40.64 -6.24
N THR A 2 -41.13 -40.27 -5.57
CA THR A 2 -41.50 -38.86 -5.27
C THR A 2 -40.52 -38.09 -4.39
N LYS A 3 -39.86 -38.76 -3.43
CA LYS A 3 -38.84 -38.12 -2.57
C LYS A 3 -37.59 -37.69 -3.35
N PHE A 4 -37.10 -38.55 -4.25
CA PHE A 4 -35.93 -38.29 -5.09
C PHE A 4 -36.16 -37.15 -6.09
N PHE A 5 -37.38 -37.06 -6.65
CA PHE A 5 -37.78 -35.93 -7.52
C PHE A 5 -37.88 -34.61 -6.76
N ASN A 6 -38.36 -34.63 -5.52
CA ASN A 6 -38.35 -33.44 -4.67
C ASN A 6 -36.90 -33.03 -4.34
N ASP A 7 -36.04 -33.97 -3.94
CA ASP A 7 -34.63 -33.71 -3.61
C ASP A 7 -33.84 -33.10 -4.79
N MET A 8 -34.05 -33.60 -6.01
CA MET A 8 -33.48 -33.01 -7.24
C MET A 8 -34.00 -31.59 -7.50
N LYS A 9 -35.28 -31.32 -7.23
CA LYS A 9 -35.89 -30.00 -7.44
C LYS A 9 -35.32 -29.00 -6.44
N THR A 10 -35.11 -29.40 -5.19
CA THR A 10 -34.45 -28.59 -4.16
C THR A 10 -32.99 -28.32 -4.53
N MET A 11 -32.23 -29.33 -4.97
CA MET A 11 -30.84 -29.15 -5.41
C MET A 11 -30.74 -28.19 -6.60
N ASN A 12 -31.61 -28.34 -7.61
CA ASN A 12 -31.64 -27.43 -8.76
C ASN A 12 -32.03 -26.01 -8.36
N LEU A 13 -32.96 -25.83 -7.41
CA LEU A 13 -33.29 -24.51 -6.89
C LEU A 13 -32.10 -23.88 -6.16
N THR A 14 -31.37 -24.64 -5.33
CA THR A 14 -30.16 -24.15 -4.67
C THR A 14 -29.11 -23.71 -5.69
N VAL A 15 -28.84 -24.54 -6.71
CA VAL A 15 -27.91 -24.19 -7.80
C VAL A 15 -28.38 -22.95 -8.56
N LEU A 16 -29.68 -22.82 -8.82
CA LEU A 16 -30.23 -21.65 -9.51
C LEU A 16 -30.19 -20.37 -8.65
N PHE A 17 -30.44 -20.47 -7.34
CA PHE A 17 -30.30 -19.35 -6.40
C PHE A 17 -28.84 -18.93 -6.22
N GLU A 18 -27.92 -19.90 -6.14
CA GLU A 18 -26.48 -19.67 -6.14
C GLU A 18 -26.04 -19.01 -7.45
N GLN A 19 -26.50 -19.49 -8.60
CA GLN A 19 -26.23 -18.88 -9.90
C GLN A 19 -26.78 -17.45 -9.99
N GLN A 20 -27.98 -17.16 -9.47
CA GLN A 20 -28.53 -15.81 -9.44
C GLN A 20 -27.69 -14.84 -8.59
N GLY A 21 -27.15 -15.30 -7.46
CA GLY A 21 -26.19 -14.53 -6.67
C GLY A 21 -24.86 -14.32 -7.40
N LEU A 22 -24.32 -15.36 -8.03
CA LEU A 22 -23.07 -15.33 -8.79
C LEU A 22 -23.16 -14.44 -10.05
N CYS A 23 -24.33 -14.36 -10.70
CA CYS A 23 -24.57 -13.48 -11.84
C CYS A 23 -24.41 -11.99 -11.50
N THR A 24 -24.57 -11.61 -10.23
CA THR A 24 -24.39 -10.22 -9.79
C THR A 24 -22.94 -9.87 -9.45
N ILE A 25 -22.08 -10.86 -9.18
CA ILE A 25 -20.69 -10.63 -8.75
C ILE A 25 -19.89 -9.84 -9.79
N PRO A 26 -19.90 -10.15 -11.10
CA PRO A 26 -19.18 -9.36 -12.10
C PRO A 26 -19.64 -7.89 -12.12
N HIS A 27 -20.94 -7.65 -11.91
CA HIS A 27 -21.50 -6.30 -11.86
C HIS A 27 -21.06 -5.56 -10.58
N ILE A 28 -21.18 -6.20 -9.41
CA ILE A 28 -20.74 -5.62 -8.13
C ILE A 28 -19.24 -5.31 -8.19
N TYR A 29 -18.42 -6.23 -8.67
CA TYR A 29 -17.00 -6.01 -8.88
C TYR A 29 -16.73 -4.84 -9.82
N SER A 30 -17.40 -4.77 -10.98
CA SER A 30 -17.23 -3.66 -11.93
C SER A 30 -17.53 -2.30 -11.28
N VAL A 31 -18.63 -2.21 -10.53
CA VAL A 31 -19.03 -0.98 -9.83
C VAL A 31 -18.02 -0.63 -8.75
N LEU A 32 -17.63 -1.61 -7.93
CA LEU A 32 -16.68 -1.42 -6.84
C LEU A 32 -15.30 -1.01 -7.36
N TYR A 33 -14.83 -1.65 -8.43
CA TYR A 33 -13.57 -1.32 -9.09
C TYR A 33 -13.57 0.11 -9.62
N GLN A 34 -14.63 0.52 -10.33
CA GLN A 34 -14.75 1.88 -10.83
C GLN A 34 -14.81 2.91 -9.69
N ARG A 35 -15.51 2.60 -8.61
CA ARG A 35 -15.56 3.46 -7.42
C ARG A 35 -14.20 3.58 -6.73
N THR A 36 -13.48 2.48 -6.57
CA THR A 36 -12.12 2.46 -6.00
C THR A 36 -11.17 3.30 -6.84
N ARG A 37 -11.22 3.19 -8.18
CA ARG A 37 -10.42 4.05 -9.07
C ARG A 37 -10.76 5.53 -8.96
N THR A 38 -12.05 5.84 -8.93
CA THR A 38 -12.54 7.23 -8.81
C THR A 38 -12.13 7.82 -7.46
N PHE A 39 -12.27 7.04 -6.39
CA PHE A 39 -11.85 7.41 -5.05
C PHE A 39 -10.34 7.67 -4.98
N ALA A 40 -9.52 6.75 -5.50
CA ALA A 40 -8.07 6.92 -5.54
C ALA A 40 -7.65 8.19 -6.30
N ALA A 41 -8.28 8.47 -7.45
CA ALA A 41 -8.04 9.72 -8.19
C ALA A 41 -8.49 10.97 -7.40
N THR A 42 -9.60 10.88 -6.65
CA THR A 42 -10.10 11.97 -5.80
C THR A 42 -9.14 12.26 -4.66
N VAL A 43 -8.62 11.23 -3.99
CA VAL A 43 -7.59 11.39 -2.94
C VAL A 43 -6.36 12.08 -3.51
N ARG A 44 -5.89 11.68 -4.70
CA ARG A 44 -4.77 12.37 -5.35
C ARG A 44 -5.07 13.85 -5.60
N SER A 45 -6.25 14.17 -6.16
CA SER A 45 -6.66 15.56 -6.35
C SER A 45 -6.79 16.33 -5.03
N LEU A 46 -7.11 15.67 -3.92
CA LEU A 46 -7.16 16.28 -2.60
C LEU A 46 -5.75 16.64 -2.12
N VAL A 47 -4.78 15.73 -2.29
CA VAL A 47 -3.36 15.98 -1.99
C VAL A 47 -2.83 17.17 -2.80
N ASP A 48 -3.14 17.24 -4.09
CA ASP A 48 -2.70 18.35 -4.96
C ASP A 48 -3.26 19.71 -4.49
N ARG A 49 -4.48 19.73 -3.94
CA ARG A 49 -5.14 20.96 -3.45
C ARG A 49 -4.72 21.33 -2.03
N ALA A 50 -4.37 20.35 -1.21
CA ALA A 50 -4.03 20.52 0.20
C ALA A 50 -2.75 19.75 0.55
N PRO A 51 -1.58 20.16 0.02
CA PRO A 51 -0.33 19.42 0.18
C PRO A 51 0.12 19.33 1.65
N ALA A 52 -0.31 20.25 2.51
CA ALA A 52 -0.01 20.21 3.94
C ALA A 52 -0.67 19.04 4.69
N MET A 53 -1.76 18.47 4.15
CA MET A 53 -2.52 17.36 4.75
C MET A 53 -2.40 16.08 3.92
N TRP A 54 -1.29 15.94 3.17
CA TRP A 54 -1.13 14.84 2.23
C TRP A 54 -1.16 13.47 2.92
N ALA A 55 -0.61 13.38 4.13
CA ALA A 55 -0.49 12.14 4.88
C ALA A 55 -1.86 11.68 5.39
N GLU A 56 -2.67 12.61 5.91
CA GLU A 56 -4.04 12.35 6.33
C GLU A 56 -4.93 11.97 5.14
N ALA A 57 -4.77 12.65 4.00
CA ALA A 57 -5.46 12.28 2.77
C ALA A 57 -5.06 10.88 2.28
N ALA A 58 -3.78 10.54 2.35
CA ALA A 58 -3.25 9.24 1.97
C ALA A 58 -3.80 8.10 2.87
N CYS A 59 -3.99 8.34 4.17
CA CYS A 59 -4.63 7.39 5.09
C CYS A 59 -6.03 6.96 4.62
N LEU A 60 -6.76 7.83 3.91
CA LEU A 60 -8.08 7.50 3.38
C LEU A 60 -8.06 6.31 2.40
N LEU A 61 -6.94 6.06 1.72
CA LEU A 61 -6.77 4.89 0.85
C LEU A 61 -6.73 3.59 1.65
N VAL A 62 -6.06 3.62 2.79
CA VAL A 62 -5.99 2.49 3.72
C VAL A 62 -7.36 2.29 4.37
N ASP A 63 -7.99 3.36 4.83
CA ASP A 63 -9.33 3.34 5.43
C ASP A 63 -10.39 2.81 4.46
N TRP A 64 -10.31 3.14 3.16
CA TRP A 64 -11.18 2.56 2.15
C TRP A 64 -11.02 1.04 2.06
N SER A 65 -9.78 0.55 2.13
CA SER A 65 -9.51 -0.90 2.11
C SER A 65 -10.12 -1.61 3.31
N VAL A 66 -10.09 -0.98 4.49
CA VAL A 66 -10.59 -1.56 5.74
C VAL A 66 -12.12 -1.41 5.85
N HIS A 67 -12.66 -0.23 5.58
CA HIS A 67 -14.05 0.10 5.92
C HIS A 67 -15.02 0.03 4.75
N VAL A 68 -14.52 0.00 3.50
CA VAL A 68 -15.36 -0.12 2.30
C VAL A 68 -15.21 -1.51 1.69
N LEU A 69 -13.99 -1.94 1.37
CA LEU A 69 -13.80 -3.24 0.69
C LEU A 69 -14.18 -4.44 1.57
N ARG A 70 -14.05 -4.33 2.90
CA ARG A 70 -14.39 -5.41 3.86
C ARG A 70 -15.82 -5.32 4.41
N ARG A 71 -16.68 -4.52 3.81
CA ARG A 71 -18.11 -4.53 4.15
C ARG A 71 -18.76 -5.83 3.70
N ARG A 72 -19.51 -6.45 4.62
CA ARG A 72 -20.22 -7.73 4.38
C ARG A 72 -21.16 -7.66 3.19
N GLU A 73 -21.72 -6.48 2.91
CA GLU A 73 -22.67 -6.25 1.82
C GLU A 73 -22.06 -6.46 0.43
N PHE A 74 -20.74 -6.31 0.28
CA PHE A 74 -20.07 -6.56 -1.00
C PHE A 74 -19.65 -8.02 -1.19
N GLY A 75 -19.55 -8.78 -0.11
CA GLY A 75 -19.13 -10.19 -0.12
C GLY A 75 -17.81 -10.38 -0.86
N LEU A 76 -16.77 -9.63 -0.48
CA LEU A 76 -15.47 -9.62 -1.15
C LEU A 76 -14.85 -11.03 -1.24
N GLU A 77 -15.15 -11.89 -0.27
CA GLU A 77 -14.77 -13.29 -0.23
C GLU A 77 -15.23 -14.06 -1.48
N ARG A 78 -16.33 -13.66 -2.11
CA ARG A 78 -16.88 -14.30 -3.32
C ARG A 78 -16.13 -13.90 -4.60
N PHE A 79 -15.24 -12.92 -4.53
CA PHE A 79 -14.51 -12.43 -5.69
C PHE A 79 -13.31 -13.31 -5.99
N LEU A 80 -12.95 -13.38 -7.27
CA LEU A 80 -11.74 -14.08 -7.70
C LEU A 80 -10.49 -13.43 -7.04
N PRO A 81 -9.44 -14.22 -6.74
CA PRO A 81 -8.18 -13.68 -6.22
C PRO A 81 -7.64 -12.49 -7.01
N SER A 82 -7.66 -12.58 -8.35
CA SER A 82 -7.20 -11.51 -9.24
C SER A 82 -8.07 -10.24 -9.19
N GLN A 83 -9.38 -10.38 -8.96
CA GLN A 83 -10.29 -9.24 -8.79
C GLN A 83 -10.00 -8.52 -7.48
N ARG A 84 -9.81 -9.27 -6.38
CA ARG A 84 -9.41 -8.72 -5.08
C ARG A 84 -8.07 -8.02 -5.18
N GLU A 85 -7.08 -8.69 -5.76
CA GLU A 85 -5.74 -8.14 -5.99
C GLU A 85 -5.82 -6.83 -6.78
N SER A 86 -6.63 -6.74 -7.83
CA SER A 86 -6.77 -5.51 -8.61
C SER A 86 -7.32 -4.31 -7.81
N LEU A 87 -8.20 -4.55 -6.82
CA LEU A 87 -8.75 -3.52 -5.95
C LEU A 87 -7.67 -2.99 -5.01
N TYR A 88 -6.96 -3.90 -4.33
CA TYR A 88 -5.87 -3.52 -3.44
C TYR A 88 -4.70 -2.90 -4.19
N TRP A 89 -4.37 -3.43 -5.38
CA TRP A 89 -3.35 -2.86 -6.26
C TRP A 89 -3.67 -1.42 -6.64
N THR A 90 -4.94 -1.10 -6.93
CA THR A 90 -5.33 0.27 -7.27
C THR A 90 -5.09 1.24 -6.12
N LEU A 91 -5.36 0.81 -4.88
CA LEU A 91 -5.13 1.61 -3.68
C LEU A 91 -3.63 1.72 -3.34
N ASP A 92 -2.89 0.61 -3.43
CA ASP A 92 -1.45 0.57 -3.20
C ASP A 92 -0.69 1.42 -4.22
N ASP A 93 -1.03 1.31 -5.51
CA ASP A 93 -0.42 2.13 -6.56
C ASP A 93 -0.71 3.63 -6.38
N ALA A 94 -1.91 3.98 -5.91
CA ALA A 94 -2.24 5.36 -5.59
C ALA A 94 -1.48 5.90 -4.37
N LEU A 95 -1.42 5.09 -3.29
CA LEU A 95 -0.69 5.46 -2.08
C LEU A 95 0.80 5.62 -2.38
N LEU A 96 1.39 4.66 -3.07
CA LEU A 96 2.78 4.70 -3.49
C LEU A 96 3.09 5.94 -4.33
N ARG A 97 2.22 6.30 -5.29
CA ARG A 97 2.41 7.54 -6.08
C ARG A 97 2.42 8.77 -5.19
N ILE A 98 1.49 8.87 -4.24
CA ILE A 98 1.44 10.00 -3.31
C ILE A 98 2.74 10.04 -2.49
N CYS A 99 3.15 8.92 -1.90
CA CYS A 99 4.38 8.84 -1.11
C CYS A 99 5.62 9.22 -1.94
N VAL A 100 5.73 8.73 -3.18
CA VAL A 100 6.85 9.04 -4.08
C VAL A 100 6.82 10.50 -4.57
N ASP A 101 5.64 11.08 -4.78
CA ASP A 101 5.52 12.49 -5.17
C ASP A 101 5.87 13.44 -4.00
N GLN A 102 5.67 13.01 -2.75
CA GLN A 102 6.03 13.78 -1.55
C GLN A 102 7.44 13.48 -1.02
N TRP A 103 8.09 12.43 -1.55
CA TRP A 103 9.43 12.05 -1.16
C TRP A 103 10.47 13.01 -1.76
N ASP A 104 11.16 13.76 -0.90
CA ASP A 104 12.35 14.52 -1.25
C ASP A 104 13.59 13.78 -0.73
N PRO A 105 14.38 13.13 -1.61
CA PRO A 105 15.54 12.39 -1.17
C PRO A 105 16.59 13.33 -0.54
N PRO A 106 17.22 12.92 0.57
CA PRO A 106 18.33 13.69 1.15
C PRO A 106 19.43 13.86 0.10
N LYS A 107 19.83 15.10 -0.16
CA LYS A 107 20.82 15.44 -1.18
C LYS A 107 22.24 15.36 -0.58
N PRO A 108 23.21 14.78 -1.31
CA PRO A 108 24.60 14.79 -0.87
C PRO A 108 25.09 16.23 -0.72
N THR A 109 25.76 16.51 0.39
CA THR A 109 26.37 17.79 0.71
C THR A 109 27.46 18.08 -0.32
N LYS A 110 27.15 18.90 -1.33
CA LYS A 110 28.19 19.34 -2.27
C LYS A 110 29.17 20.25 -1.53
N SER A 111 30.46 19.95 -1.66
CA SER A 111 31.54 20.78 -1.17
C SER A 111 31.48 22.17 -1.84
N GLY A 112 31.16 23.19 -1.04
CA GLY A 112 31.34 24.59 -1.42
C GLY A 112 30.14 25.26 -2.09
N THR A 113 29.12 25.61 -1.33
CA THR A 113 28.54 26.98 -1.30
C THR A 113 27.51 27.08 -0.17
N SER A 114 27.54 28.20 0.53
CA SER A 114 26.70 28.56 1.67
C SER A 114 25.20 28.35 1.40
N SER A 115 24.59 27.53 2.27
CA SER A 115 23.16 27.44 2.64
C SER A 115 22.09 27.50 1.55
N PRO A 116 21.11 26.60 1.67
CA PRO A 116 19.77 27.06 1.97
C PRO A 116 19.41 26.64 3.39
N SER A 117 18.77 27.54 4.14
CA SER A 117 18.13 27.22 5.42
C SER A 117 17.38 25.89 5.31
N PRO A 118 17.40 25.02 6.34
CA PRO A 118 16.45 23.93 6.39
C PRO A 118 15.07 24.58 6.37
N SER A 119 14.37 24.50 5.24
CA SER A 119 12.94 24.76 5.24
C SER A 119 12.36 23.92 6.37
N LYS A 120 11.46 24.49 7.18
CA LYS A 120 10.71 23.81 8.26
C LYS A 120 9.79 22.70 7.71
N ALA A 121 10.26 21.90 6.75
CA ALA A 121 9.62 20.69 6.32
C ALA A 121 9.77 19.69 7.48
N ASN A 122 8.66 19.07 7.86
CA ASN A 122 8.69 18.02 8.87
C ASN A 122 9.63 16.91 8.40
N PRO A 123 10.47 16.36 9.30
CA PRO A 123 11.29 15.21 8.97
C PRO A 123 10.43 14.07 8.38
N TRP A 124 10.96 13.32 7.40
CA TRP A 124 10.17 12.36 6.61
C TRP A 124 9.46 11.29 7.46
N ASP A 125 10.13 10.79 8.50
CA ASP A 125 9.56 9.90 9.51
C ASP A 125 8.33 10.51 10.21
N THR A 126 8.38 11.79 10.54
CA THR A 126 7.25 12.50 11.16
C THR A 126 6.14 12.76 10.14
N ALA A 127 6.49 13.12 8.91
CA ALA A 127 5.53 13.39 7.85
C ALA A 127 4.77 12.13 7.39
N SER A 128 5.45 10.98 7.34
CA SER A 128 4.86 9.69 6.92
C SER A 128 4.28 8.86 8.06
N ALA A 129 4.54 9.23 9.33
CA ALA A 129 4.04 8.53 10.52
C ALA A 129 2.52 8.25 10.51
N PRO A 130 1.63 9.17 10.07
CA PRO A 130 0.20 8.88 10.01
C PRO A 130 -0.13 7.67 9.13
N ILE A 131 0.55 7.56 7.97
CA ILE A 131 0.35 6.47 7.01
C ILE A 131 0.91 5.18 7.58
N ALA A 132 2.13 5.20 8.14
CA ALA A 132 2.73 4.03 8.77
C ALA A 132 1.86 3.48 9.90
N LEU A 133 1.29 4.36 10.72
CA LEU A 133 0.37 3.98 11.79
C LEU A 133 -0.94 3.39 11.25
N SER A 134 -1.53 4.00 10.23
CA SER A 134 -2.76 3.48 9.59
C SER A 134 -2.53 2.09 8.98
N LEU A 135 -1.43 1.91 8.25
CA LEU A 135 -1.05 0.62 7.69
C LEU A 135 -0.80 -0.44 8.77
N SER A 136 -0.12 -0.09 9.87
CA SER A 136 0.13 -1.00 10.98
C SER A 136 -1.18 -1.48 11.63
N LYS A 137 -2.09 -0.55 11.95
CA LYS A 137 -3.40 -0.87 12.52
C LYS A 137 -4.24 -1.74 11.59
N ALA A 138 -4.22 -1.47 10.29
CA ALA A 138 -4.92 -2.28 9.31
C ALA A 138 -4.25 -3.66 9.14
N GLN A 139 -2.92 -3.75 9.31
CA GLN A 139 -2.18 -5.01 9.24
C GLN A 139 -2.60 -5.98 10.36
N GLU A 140 -2.93 -5.48 11.55
CA GLU A 140 -3.46 -6.28 12.66
C GLU A 140 -4.79 -6.99 12.32
N LEU A 141 -5.52 -6.51 11.31
CA LEU A 141 -6.78 -7.10 10.86
C LEU A 141 -6.59 -8.17 9.78
N LEU A 142 -5.41 -8.28 9.18
CA LEU A 142 -5.16 -9.24 8.09
C LEU A 142 -5.39 -10.71 8.50
N PRO A 143 -4.95 -11.18 9.69
CA PRO A 143 -5.20 -12.56 10.10
C PRO A 143 -6.69 -12.88 10.15
N LEU A 144 -7.49 -11.96 10.70
CA LEU A 144 -8.95 -12.10 10.77
C LEU A 144 -9.60 -12.15 9.38
N TRP A 145 -9.08 -11.38 8.42
CA TRP A 145 -9.55 -11.44 7.05
C TRP A 145 -9.13 -12.74 6.36
N GLY A 146 -7.94 -13.26 6.66
CA GLY A 146 -7.48 -14.56 6.20
C GLY A 146 -8.40 -15.69 6.68
N GLU A 147 -8.78 -15.68 7.97
CA GLU A 147 -9.71 -16.66 8.56
C GLU A 147 -11.09 -16.63 7.90
N GLN A 148 -11.64 -15.44 7.61
CA GLN A 148 -12.91 -15.30 6.91
C GLN A 148 -12.87 -15.85 5.47
N GLU A 149 -11.72 -15.71 4.79
CA GLU A 149 -11.53 -16.25 3.45
C GLU A 149 -11.34 -17.77 3.46
N LEU A 150 -10.66 -18.30 4.49
CA LEU A 150 -10.50 -19.72 4.77
C LEU A 150 -11.86 -20.41 4.96
N GLU A 151 -12.74 -19.81 5.78
CA GLU A 151 -14.10 -20.33 6.04
C GLU A 151 -14.93 -20.41 4.75
N HIS A 152 -14.79 -19.44 3.84
CA HIS A 152 -15.59 -19.38 2.62
C HIS A 152 -15.14 -20.38 1.54
N TRP A 153 -13.83 -20.55 1.35
CA TRP A 153 -13.28 -21.38 0.27
C TRP A 153 -12.80 -22.76 0.71
N GLY A 154 -12.65 -23.02 2.01
CA GLY A 154 -12.17 -24.29 2.56
C GLY A 154 -10.74 -24.64 2.11
N TRP A 155 -9.90 -23.64 1.89
CA TRP A 155 -8.54 -23.82 1.34
C TRP A 155 -7.50 -23.91 2.46
N ASP A 156 -6.53 -24.83 2.39
CA ASP A 156 -5.45 -24.93 3.38
C ASP A 156 -4.64 -23.61 3.54
N GLY A 157 -4.19 -23.34 4.78
CA GLY A 157 -3.65 -22.06 5.27
C GLY A 157 -2.52 -21.37 4.49
N ALA A 158 -1.92 -22.02 3.49
CA ALA A 158 -0.88 -21.45 2.62
C ALA A 158 -1.33 -20.24 1.78
N LYS A 159 -2.64 -19.97 1.69
CA LYS A 159 -3.17 -18.81 0.94
C LYS A 159 -3.43 -17.56 1.79
N ALA A 160 -3.56 -17.67 3.11
CA ALA A 160 -3.66 -16.46 3.96
C ALA A 160 -2.37 -15.62 3.85
N GLU A 161 -1.21 -16.29 3.77
CA GLU A 161 0.11 -15.67 3.58
C GLU A 161 0.22 -14.90 2.25
N TRP A 162 -0.40 -15.38 1.17
CA TRP A 162 -0.42 -14.67 -0.12
C TRP A 162 -1.14 -13.31 0.01
N PHE A 163 -2.24 -13.26 0.77
CA PHE A 163 -3.00 -12.04 0.98
C PHE A 163 -2.18 -11.00 1.74
N GLU A 164 -1.52 -11.43 2.82
CA GLU A 164 -0.63 -10.57 3.61
C GLU A 164 0.59 -10.09 2.83
N ALA A 165 1.12 -10.93 1.94
CA ALA A 165 2.23 -10.59 1.04
C ALA A 165 1.82 -9.63 -0.11
N GLY A 166 0.52 -9.50 -0.39
CA GLY A 166 0.01 -8.66 -1.48
C GLY A 166 -0.55 -7.31 -1.02
N TRP A 167 -1.12 -7.24 0.19
CA TRP A 167 -1.81 -6.04 0.68
C TRP A 167 -0.85 -4.88 0.98
N PHE A 168 -1.01 -3.78 0.24
CA PHE A 168 -0.18 -2.56 0.30
C PHE A 168 1.34 -2.82 0.30
N ARG A 169 1.79 -3.92 -0.32
CA ARG A 169 3.19 -4.33 -0.26
C ARG A 169 4.13 -3.22 -0.75
N ARG A 170 3.83 -2.62 -1.91
CA ARG A 170 4.76 -1.65 -2.52
C ARG A 170 4.86 -0.38 -1.69
N SER A 171 3.75 0.12 -1.17
CA SER A 171 3.75 1.30 -0.30
C SER A 171 4.48 1.03 1.01
N ARG A 172 4.29 -0.16 1.60
CA ARG A 172 4.96 -0.56 2.85
C ARG A 172 6.47 -0.69 2.66
N ASP A 173 6.90 -1.36 1.60
CA ASP A 173 8.32 -1.48 1.25
C ASP A 173 8.93 -0.10 1.00
N PHE A 174 8.28 0.75 0.21
CA PHE A 174 8.74 2.12 -0.04
C PHE A 174 8.87 2.93 1.25
N LEU A 175 7.88 2.88 2.16
CA LEU A 175 7.92 3.61 3.42
C LEU A 175 9.04 3.10 4.33
N ARG A 176 9.27 1.79 4.38
CA ARG A 176 10.40 1.20 5.13
C ARG A 176 11.72 1.70 4.57
N ASP A 177 11.93 1.54 3.27
CA ASP A 177 13.20 1.85 2.61
C ASP A 177 13.49 3.37 2.66
N SER A 178 12.50 4.21 2.36
CA SER A 178 12.62 5.68 2.41
C SER A 178 12.90 6.19 3.83
N THR A 179 12.21 5.66 4.84
CA THR A 179 12.46 6.03 6.24
C THR A 179 13.87 5.64 6.66
N ARG A 180 14.31 4.43 6.31
CA ARG A 180 15.65 3.95 6.67
C ARG A 180 16.76 4.78 6.03
N ILE A 181 16.63 5.09 4.73
CA ILE A 181 17.55 5.99 4.02
C ILE A 181 17.61 7.35 4.71
N HIS A 182 16.44 7.92 5.04
CA HIS A 182 16.38 9.22 5.73
C HIS A 182 17.04 9.20 7.12
N GLU A 183 16.91 8.10 7.87
CA GLU A 183 17.57 7.93 9.18
C GLU A 183 19.09 7.85 9.07
N ILE A 184 19.62 7.10 8.10
CA ILE A 184 21.06 6.99 7.86
C ILE A 184 21.62 8.38 7.56
N TRP A 185 20.99 9.12 6.64
CA TRP A 185 21.39 10.49 6.28
C TRP A 185 21.32 11.47 7.45
N ARG A 186 20.27 11.38 8.28
CA ARG A 186 20.15 12.20 9.48
C ARG A 186 21.26 11.90 10.48
N THR A 187 21.61 10.63 10.66
CA THR A 187 22.68 10.20 11.58
C THR A 187 24.03 10.73 11.08
N MET A 188 24.31 10.57 9.79
CA MET A 188 25.54 11.06 9.17
C MET A 188 25.65 12.58 9.22
N SER A 189 24.54 13.31 9.01
CA SER A 189 24.53 14.76 9.13
C SER A 189 24.86 15.24 10.55
N ARG A 190 24.37 14.54 11.59
CA ARG A 190 24.70 14.85 13.00
C ARG A 190 26.17 14.61 13.33
N TRP A 191 26.79 13.61 12.70
CA TRP A 191 28.20 13.28 12.90
C TRP A 191 29.13 14.18 12.06
N GLY A 192 28.59 14.75 10.98
CA GLY A 192 29.29 15.58 10.01
C GLY A 192 29.28 17.09 10.28
N GLU A 193 28.85 17.57 11.46
CA GLU A 193 28.90 18.99 11.86
C GLU A 193 30.34 19.53 12.07
N GLY A 194 31.23 19.30 11.09
CA GLY A 194 32.57 19.90 10.99
C GLY A 194 33.75 18.92 10.96
N GLN A 195 33.54 17.61 11.16
CA GLN A 195 34.64 16.63 11.26
C GLN A 195 34.78 15.68 10.06
N LEU A 196 33.72 15.44 9.28
CA LEU A 196 33.75 14.47 8.19
C LEU A 196 33.61 15.16 6.82
N PRO A 197 34.59 14.99 5.91
CA PRO A 197 34.45 15.38 4.51
C PRO A 197 33.22 14.75 3.86
N ALA A 198 32.51 15.51 3.02
CA ALA A 198 31.27 15.06 2.40
C ALA A 198 31.45 13.79 1.53
N GLU A 199 32.62 13.60 0.93
CA GLU A 199 32.94 12.38 0.17
C GLU A 199 32.97 11.14 1.05
N LEU A 200 33.54 11.24 2.25
CA LEU A 200 33.55 10.14 3.23
C LEU A 200 32.16 9.89 3.81
N ALA A 201 31.35 10.94 3.99
CA ALA A 201 29.96 10.78 4.41
C ALA A 201 29.16 9.98 3.37
N ASN A 202 29.32 10.29 2.08
CA ASN A 202 28.64 9.57 1.00
C ASN A 202 29.07 8.10 0.93
N VAL A 203 30.38 7.82 1.04
CA VAL A 203 30.90 6.44 1.02
C VAL A 203 30.33 5.63 2.18
N ILE A 204 30.26 6.18 3.40
CA ILE A 204 29.69 5.46 4.54
C ILE A 204 28.18 5.25 4.37
N VAL A 205 27.45 6.23 3.82
CA VAL A 205 26.02 6.05 3.52
C VAL A 205 25.82 4.93 2.50
N GLU A 206 26.63 4.89 1.45
CA GLU A 206 26.61 3.83 0.43
C GLU A 206 26.96 2.47 1.03
N ASP A 207 28.01 2.39 1.86
CA ASP A 207 28.41 1.15 2.53
C ASP A 207 27.31 0.64 3.47
N VAL A 208 26.72 1.50 4.31
CA VAL A 208 25.63 1.13 5.21
C VAL A 208 24.39 0.72 4.42
N ALA A 209 24.05 1.44 3.35
CA ALA A 209 22.93 1.08 2.49
C ALA A 209 23.16 -0.27 1.80
N SER A 210 24.38 -0.56 1.35
CA SER A 210 24.73 -1.87 0.78
C SER A 210 24.67 -3.00 1.81
N PHE A 211 25.10 -2.73 3.05
CA PHE A 211 25.08 -3.71 4.14
C PHE A 211 23.65 -4.05 4.59
N GLU A 212 22.74 -3.08 4.52
CA GLU A 212 21.33 -3.23 4.90
C GLU A 212 20.42 -3.62 3.73
N ASP A 213 20.98 -3.98 2.57
CA ASP A 213 20.26 -4.32 1.34
C ASP A 213 19.25 -3.23 0.91
N LEU A 214 19.56 -1.96 1.20
CA LEU A 214 18.72 -0.83 0.80
C LEU A 214 18.91 -0.52 -0.69
N PRO A 215 17.85 -0.11 -1.39
CA PRO A 215 17.93 0.24 -2.81
C PRO A 215 18.86 1.44 -3.02
N MET A 216 20.04 1.15 -3.58
CA MET A 216 21.06 2.12 -3.95
C MET A 216 20.66 2.79 -5.27
N GLY A 217 19.81 3.81 -5.20
CA GLY A 217 19.34 4.55 -6.38
C GLY A 217 18.18 5.50 -6.09
N ASP A 218 17.68 6.15 -7.14
CA ASP A 218 16.46 6.94 -7.04
C ASP A 218 15.26 5.99 -6.84
N LEU A 219 14.67 6.00 -5.64
CA LEU A 219 13.47 5.22 -5.32
C LEU A 219 12.35 5.48 -6.34
N ARG A 220 12.21 6.72 -6.85
CA ARG A 220 11.20 7.03 -7.86
C ARG A 220 11.40 6.21 -9.14
N ALA A 221 12.64 6.08 -9.60
CA ALA A 221 12.99 5.31 -10.78
C ALA A 221 12.81 3.79 -10.56
N MET A 222 13.01 3.30 -9.34
CA MET A 222 12.80 1.89 -8.98
C MET A 222 11.32 1.51 -9.00
N TYR A 223 10.46 2.35 -8.40
CA TYR A 223 9.03 2.06 -8.27
C TYR A 223 8.21 2.47 -9.50
N PHE A 224 8.71 3.42 -10.29
CA PHE A 224 8.14 3.85 -11.57
C PHE A 224 9.23 3.92 -12.65
N PRO A 225 9.71 2.77 -13.16
CA PRO A 225 10.67 2.77 -14.25
C PRO A 225 10.03 3.46 -15.45
N GLY A 226 10.62 4.58 -15.88
CA GLY A 226 10.18 5.27 -17.09
C GLY A 226 10.19 4.28 -18.25
N LYS A 227 9.12 4.27 -19.05
CA LYS A 227 9.16 3.58 -20.34
C LYS A 227 10.29 4.23 -21.14
N LYS A 228 11.40 3.50 -21.30
CA LYS A 228 12.45 3.85 -22.25
C LYS A 228 11.90 3.84 -23.67
#